data_AF-A0A953R8G9-F1
#
_entry.id   AF-A0A953R8G9-F1
#
_cell.length_a   1.000
_cell.length_b   1.000
_cell.length_c   1.000
_cell.angle_alpha   90.00
_cell.angle_beta   90.00
_cell.angle_gamma   90.00
#
_symmetry.space_group_name_H-M   'P 1'
#
loop_
_entity.id
_entity.type
_entity.pdbx_description
1 polymer ?
#
loop_
_entity_poly.entity_id
_entity_poly.type
_entity_poly.pdbx_seq_one_letter_code
_entity_poly.pdbx_strand_id
1 'polypeptide(L)'
;MPKNDEHSVTYSHLVGDMYARWVLDGLADIAYAVSKDFIARPEFYKGFDIPSGIVELRIEYGTKASLPNRSQRQDINAPIFGASDGYPADTTNDKFRLLRKPLFDACITLSELTATTAAAKLRPVVLLKLDLLQKRLKLFDGESIRRSYQQVLHVSKLAASILAGVSQVFCVSPGLPNTWPFESDEANGLLLIRAISEKLPLSPELTFNEDRFQRLQGVAQQGRKALHSILNANADSPEDFDGLVTSVYSWAMCLRDYSGPLKP
;
A
#
# COMPACT_ATOMS: atom_id res chain seq x y z
N MET A 1 21.74 9.04 27.34
CA MET A 1 20.70 8.93 26.29
C MET A 1 21.40 8.81 24.96
N PRO A 2 21.37 7.64 24.29
CA PRO A 2 21.94 7.54 22.96
C PRO A 2 21.10 8.41 22.02
N LYS A 3 21.75 9.37 21.34
CA LYS A 3 21.18 9.96 20.14
C LYS A 3 21.18 8.84 19.11
N ASN A 4 20.04 8.17 18.96
CA ASN A 4 19.84 7.30 17.80
C ASN A 4 19.93 8.23 16.59
N ASP A 5 21.00 8.08 15.81
CA ASP A 5 21.07 8.53 14.42
C ASP A 5 20.07 7.71 13.59
N GLU A 6 18.78 7.84 13.90
CA GLU A 6 17.73 7.47 12.97
C GLU A 6 17.92 8.40 11.77
N HIS A 7 18.44 7.85 10.68
CA HIS A 7 18.30 8.47 9.36
C HIS A 7 16.82 8.86 9.21
N SER A 8 16.54 10.16 9.32
CA SER A 8 15.19 10.66 9.28
C SER A 8 14.60 10.23 7.95
N VAL A 9 13.61 9.33 7.98
CA VAL A 9 12.90 8.86 6.79
C VAL A 9 12.47 10.09 5.99
N THR A 10 12.88 10.16 4.72
CA THR A 10 12.56 11.30 3.86
C THR A 10 11.05 11.40 3.69
N TYR A 11 10.53 12.62 3.50
CA TYR A 11 9.10 12.83 3.29
C TYR A 11 8.55 12.02 2.11
N SER A 12 9.31 11.92 1.01
CA SER A 12 8.96 11.14 -0.17
C SER A 12 8.87 9.64 0.11
N HIS A 13 9.82 9.09 0.86
CA HIS A 13 9.77 7.69 1.27
C HIS A 13 8.56 7.43 2.19
N LEU A 14 8.32 8.33 3.14
CA LEU A 14 7.20 8.24 4.07
C LEU A 14 5.85 8.20 3.34
N VAL A 15 5.61 9.13 2.41
CA VAL A 15 4.35 9.19 1.66
C VAL A 15 4.16 7.93 0.80
N GLY A 16 5.21 7.48 0.12
CA GLY A 16 5.17 6.25 -0.68
C GLY A 16 4.85 5.02 0.17
N ASP A 17 5.50 4.86 1.33
CA ASP A 17 5.27 3.71 2.20
C ASP A 17 3.89 3.75 2.87
N MET A 18 3.42 4.93 3.28
CA MET A 18 2.04 5.11 3.76
C MET A 18 1.02 4.70 2.71
N TYR A 19 1.21 5.13 1.46
CA TYR A 19 0.31 4.73 0.37
C TYR A 19 0.28 3.21 0.17
N ALA A 20 1.43 2.53 0.13
CA ALA A 20 1.46 1.06 -0.02
C ALA A 20 0.72 0.34 1.12
N ARG A 21 0.92 0.81 2.36
CA ARG A 21 0.22 0.28 3.54
C ARG A 21 -1.27 0.56 3.48
N TRP A 22 -1.66 1.71 2.96
CA TRP A 22 -3.06 2.07 2.78
C TRP A 22 -3.75 1.22 1.71
N VAL A 23 -3.08 0.93 0.60
CA VAL A 23 -3.58 0.00 -0.44
C VAL A 23 -3.75 -1.42 0.11
N LEU A 24 -2.83 -1.87 0.95
CA LEU A 24 -2.85 -3.20 1.59
C LEU A 24 -3.45 -3.19 3.00
N ASP A 25 -4.26 -2.19 3.33
CA ASP A 25 -4.79 -1.98 4.70
C ASP A 25 -5.58 -3.19 5.22
N GLY A 26 -6.24 -3.92 4.32
CA GLY A 26 -7.00 -5.12 4.64
C GLY A 26 -6.17 -6.21 5.32
N LEU A 27 -4.84 -6.23 5.16
CA LEU A 27 -3.96 -7.19 5.83
C LEU A 27 -3.97 -7.03 7.35
N ALA A 28 -4.13 -5.81 7.87
CA ALA A 28 -4.26 -5.59 9.32
C ALA A 28 -5.54 -6.23 9.87
N ASP A 29 -6.65 -6.12 9.12
CA ASP A 29 -7.91 -6.75 9.51
C ASP A 29 -7.88 -8.28 9.36
N ILE A 30 -7.19 -8.81 8.33
CA ILE A 30 -6.97 -10.26 8.18
C ILE A 30 -6.13 -10.78 9.34
N ALA A 31 -5.04 -10.09 9.70
CA ALA A 31 -4.23 -10.46 10.86
C ALA A 31 -5.04 -10.41 12.17
N TYR A 32 -5.95 -9.43 12.30
CA TYR A 32 -6.85 -9.37 13.45
C TYR A 32 -7.90 -10.50 13.45
N ALA A 33 -8.37 -10.96 12.28
CA ALA A 33 -9.21 -12.15 12.19
C ALA A 33 -8.43 -13.42 12.60
N VAL A 34 -7.19 -13.55 12.17
CA VAL A 34 -6.27 -14.62 12.59
C VAL A 34 -6.03 -14.57 14.11
N SER A 35 -5.88 -13.38 14.71
CA SER A 35 -5.69 -13.28 16.16
C SER A 35 -6.92 -13.69 16.98
N LYS A 36 -8.12 -13.49 16.45
CA LYS A 36 -9.35 -14.08 17.03
C LYS A 36 -9.35 -15.59 16.93
N ASP A 37 -8.95 -16.11 15.77
CA ASP A 37 -8.89 -17.55 15.51
C ASP A 37 -7.88 -18.27 16.40
N PHE A 38 -6.71 -17.65 16.63
CA PHE A 38 -5.68 -18.11 17.55
C PHE A 38 -6.22 -18.39 18.95
N ILE A 39 -7.09 -17.51 19.46
CA ILE A 39 -7.73 -17.68 20.78
C ILE A 39 -8.85 -18.72 20.73
N ALA A 40 -9.61 -18.77 19.64
CA ALA A 40 -10.77 -19.65 19.51
C ALA A 40 -10.37 -21.13 19.31
N ARG A 41 -9.25 -21.40 18.65
CA ARG A 41 -8.81 -22.76 18.29
C ARG A 41 -7.32 -22.99 18.56
N PRO A 42 -6.86 -22.87 19.82
CA PRO A 42 -5.44 -22.94 20.17
C PRO A 42 -4.78 -24.26 19.74
N GLU A 43 -5.54 -25.33 19.53
CA GLU A 43 -5.05 -26.63 19.09
C GLU A 43 -4.39 -26.62 17.69
N PHE A 44 -4.68 -25.63 16.85
CA PHE A 44 -4.04 -25.44 15.54
C PHE A 44 -2.79 -24.56 15.60
N TYR A 45 -2.60 -23.82 16.69
CA TYR A 45 -1.57 -22.79 16.86
C TYR A 45 -0.48 -23.25 17.85
N LYS A 46 0.16 -24.37 17.54
CA LYS A 46 1.16 -25.01 18.42
C LYS A 46 2.61 -24.70 18.08
N GLY A 47 2.86 -24.04 16.95
CA GLY A 47 4.20 -23.74 16.46
C GLY A 47 4.91 -22.67 17.29
N PHE A 48 6.24 -22.78 17.42
CA PHE A 48 7.08 -21.76 18.05
C PHE A 48 7.34 -20.54 17.16
N ASP A 49 6.94 -20.62 15.88
CA ASP A 49 7.03 -19.59 14.86
C ASP A 49 5.90 -18.55 14.94
N ILE A 50 4.90 -18.77 15.80
CA ILE A 50 3.77 -17.85 15.98
C ILE A 50 4.25 -16.61 16.75
N PRO A 51 4.14 -15.40 16.17
CA PRO A 51 4.63 -14.19 16.82
C PRO A 51 3.85 -13.86 18.08
N SER A 52 4.56 -13.53 19.16
CA SER A 52 3.96 -13.17 20.46
C SER A 52 2.99 -11.99 20.37
N GLY A 53 3.20 -11.07 19.42
CA GLY A 53 2.34 -9.92 19.18
C GLY A 53 0.94 -10.27 18.64
N ILE A 54 0.64 -11.53 18.33
CA ILE A 54 -0.73 -11.95 17.95
C ILE A 54 -1.74 -11.70 19.08
N VAL A 55 -1.34 -11.91 20.33
CA VAL A 55 -2.17 -11.67 21.52
C VAL A 55 -2.35 -10.16 21.74
N GLU A 56 -1.27 -9.39 21.59
CA GLU A 56 -1.28 -7.93 21.65
C GLU A 56 -2.29 -7.36 20.65
N LEU A 57 -2.21 -7.79 19.37
CA LEU A 57 -3.15 -7.37 18.34
C LEU A 57 -4.60 -7.73 18.73
N ARG A 58 -4.86 -8.88 19.33
CA ARG A 58 -6.23 -9.26 19.74
C ARG A 58 -6.81 -8.33 20.81
N ILE A 59 -5.99 -7.91 21.77
CA ILE A 59 -6.42 -7.18 22.97
C ILE A 59 -6.43 -5.66 22.73
N GLU A 60 -5.45 -5.15 21.98
CA GLU A 60 -5.14 -3.73 21.93
C GLU A 60 -5.57 -3.04 20.61
N TYR A 61 -6.11 -3.81 19.65
CA TYR A 61 -6.56 -3.28 18.36
C TYR A 61 -7.74 -2.32 18.49
N GLY A 62 -7.50 -1.07 18.09
CA GLY A 62 -8.43 0.05 18.22
C GLY A 62 -8.35 0.81 19.54
N THR A 63 -7.57 0.34 20.52
CA THR A 63 -7.46 0.96 21.85
C THR A 63 -6.08 1.54 22.12
N LYS A 64 -5.02 0.89 21.63
CA LYS A 64 -3.66 1.42 21.71
C LYS A 64 -3.35 2.29 20.50
N ALA A 65 -2.70 3.43 20.74
CA ALA A 65 -2.35 4.38 19.68
C ALA A 65 -1.48 3.76 18.56
N SER A 66 -0.64 2.77 18.87
CA SER A 66 0.17 2.08 17.86
C SER A 66 -0.59 0.98 17.09
N LEU A 67 -1.81 0.64 17.51
CA LEU A 67 -2.65 -0.40 16.92
C LEU A 67 -4.02 0.17 16.51
N PRO A 68 -4.06 1.18 15.63
CA PRO A 68 -5.32 1.76 15.18
C PRO A 68 -6.16 0.70 14.45
N ASN A 69 -7.46 0.67 14.74
CA ASN A 69 -8.43 -0.13 13.99
C ASN A 69 -8.70 0.47 12.59
N ARG A 70 -9.52 -0.22 11.77
CA ARG A 70 -9.84 0.22 10.41
C ARG A 70 -10.34 1.67 10.34
N SER A 71 -11.28 2.06 11.20
CA SER A 71 -11.84 3.43 11.19
C SER A 71 -10.77 4.46 11.50
N GLN A 72 -9.91 4.20 12.50
CA GLN A 72 -8.82 5.11 12.86
C GLN A 72 -7.77 5.21 11.74
N ARG A 73 -7.48 4.10 11.04
CA ARG A 73 -6.57 4.12 9.88
C ARG A 73 -7.16 4.84 8.67
N GLN A 74 -8.48 4.79 8.50
CA GLN A 74 -9.20 5.63 7.53
C GLN A 74 -9.04 7.11 7.89
N ASP A 75 -9.26 7.50 9.15
CA ASP A 75 -9.09 8.88 9.60
C ASP A 75 -7.66 9.40 9.38
N ILE A 76 -6.66 8.52 9.52
CA ILE A 76 -5.26 8.83 9.25
C ILE A 76 -4.98 9.04 7.74
N ASN A 77 -5.41 8.11 6.89
CA ASN A 77 -4.97 8.06 5.49
C ASN A 77 -5.89 8.82 4.53
N ALA A 78 -7.20 8.88 4.80
CA ALA A 78 -8.19 9.48 3.91
C ALA A 78 -7.95 10.97 3.62
N PRO A 79 -7.49 11.82 4.57
CA PRO A 79 -7.14 13.20 4.26
C PRO A 79 -6.06 13.31 3.17
N ILE A 80 -5.15 12.35 3.10
CA ILE A 80 -3.99 12.36 2.20
C ILE A 80 -4.35 11.72 0.85
N PHE A 81 -4.85 10.48 0.90
CA PHE A 81 -5.01 9.62 -0.27
C PHE A 81 -6.46 9.41 -0.69
N GLY A 82 -7.44 9.90 0.08
CA GLY A 82 -8.84 9.56 -0.12
C GLY A 82 -9.12 8.10 0.18
N ALA A 83 -10.03 7.50 -0.58
CA ALA A 83 -10.36 6.08 -0.41
C ALA A 83 -9.17 5.21 -0.83
N SER A 84 -8.92 4.11 -0.12
CA SER A 84 -7.87 3.16 -0.54
C SER A 84 -8.19 2.58 -1.90
N ASP A 85 -7.19 2.43 -2.76
CA ASP A 85 -7.34 1.69 -4.02
C ASP A 85 -7.60 0.19 -3.79
N GLY A 86 -7.42 -0.32 -2.56
CA GLY A 86 -7.82 -1.68 -2.17
C GLY A 86 -9.31 -1.84 -1.82
N TYR A 87 -10.05 -0.74 -1.73
CA TYR A 87 -11.49 -0.74 -1.46
C TYR A 87 -12.26 -0.15 -2.66
N PRO A 88 -13.56 -0.48 -2.81
CA PRO A 88 -14.42 0.15 -3.82
C PRO A 88 -14.36 1.67 -3.74
N ALA A 89 -14.38 2.33 -4.89
CA ALA A 89 -14.30 3.79 -4.94
C ALA A 89 -15.54 4.43 -4.30
N ASP A 90 -15.33 5.27 -3.30
CA ASP A 90 -16.32 6.28 -2.91
C ASP A 90 -16.13 7.50 -3.81
N THR A 91 -17.14 7.79 -4.64
CA THR A 91 -17.06 8.76 -5.73
C THR A 91 -17.18 10.21 -5.27
N THR A 92 -17.46 10.47 -3.99
CA THR A 92 -17.98 11.79 -3.61
C THR A 92 -16.94 12.85 -3.23
N ASN A 93 -15.66 12.54 -2.97
CA ASN A 93 -14.66 13.61 -2.70
C ASN A 93 -13.16 13.21 -2.76
N ASP A 94 -12.75 12.26 -3.60
CA ASP A 94 -11.35 11.81 -3.63
C ASP A 94 -10.42 12.75 -4.41
N LYS A 95 -9.96 13.82 -3.74
CA LYS A 95 -9.05 14.82 -4.33
C LYS A 95 -7.72 14.23 -4.81
N PHE A 96 -7.23 13.15 -4.18
CA PHE A 96 -5.97 12.54 -4.58
C PHE A 96 -6.14 11.84 -5.92
N ARG A 97 -7.18 11.01 -6.09
CA ARG A 97 -7.49 10.35 -7.37
C ARG A 97 -7.78 11.37 -8.48
N LEU A 98 -8.49 12.46 -8.17
CA LEU A 98 -8.79 13.53 -9.13
C LEU A 98 -7.53 14.21 -9.69
N LEU A 99 -6.47 14.35 -8.89
CA LEU A 99 -5.20 14.93 -9.34
C LEU A 99 -4.25 13.89 -9.95
N ARG A 100 -4.29 12.65 -9.44
CA ARG A 100 -3.50 11.54 -9.94
C ARG A 100 -3.91 11.11 -11.35
N LYS A 101 -5.20 11.02 -11.63
CA LYS A 101 -5.71 10.53 -12.92
C LYS A 101 -5.19 11.32 -14.13
N PRO A 102 -5.25 12.66 -14.16
CA PRO A 102 -4.70 13.42 -15.29
C PRO A 102 -3.19 13.24 -15.48
N LEU A 103 -2.43 13.02 -14.40
CA LEU A 103 -1.01 12.70 -14.49
C LEU A 103 -0.80 11.31 -15.11
N PHE A 104 -1.59 10.32 -14.70
CA PHE A 104 -1.57 8.97 -15.31
C PHE A 104 -1.86 9.03 -16.80
N ASP A 105 -2.96 9.69 -17.18
CA ASP A 105 -3.39 9.79 -18.57
C ASP A 105 -2.29 10.44 -19.44
N ALA A 106 -1.61 11.48 -18.92
CA ALA A 106 -0.51 12.15 -19.61
C ALA A 106 0.74 11.26 -19.75
N CYS A 107 1.14 10.54 -18.69
CA CYS A 107 2.28 9.62 -18.75
C CYS A 107 2.01 8.41 -19.66
N ILE A 108 0.79 7.85 -19.63
CA ILE A 108 0.38 6.78 -20.56
C ILE A 108 0.48 7.26 -22.00
N THR A 109 -0.13 8.40 -22.31
CA THR A 109 -0.09 8.96 -23.66
C THR A 109 1.36 9.18 -24.13
N LEU A 110 2.21 9.70 -23.25
CA LEU A 110 3.62 9.93 -23.57
C LEU A 110 4.40 8.62 -23.79
N SER A 111 4.19 7.60 -22.95
CA SER A 111 4.86 6.30 -23.05
C SER A 111 4.42 5.46 -24.26
N GLU A 112 3.18 5.62 -24.72
CA GLU A 112 2.63 4.86 -25.85
C GLU A 112 2.89 5.53 -27.22
N LEU A 113 3.36 6.79 -27.24
CA LEU A 113 3.65 7.51 -28.48
C LEU A 113 5.01 7.13 -29.08
N THR A 114 4.99 6.77 -30.37
CA THR A 114 6.19 6.37 -31.13
C THR A 114 6.93 7.53 -31.81
N ALA A 115 6.36 8.75 -31.85
CA ALA A 115 6.90 9.89 -32.61
C ALA A 115 7.49 10.99 -31.72
N THR A 116 8.76 11.36 -31.96
CA THR A 116 9.55 12.32 -31.17
C THR A 116 8.93 13.71 -31.07
N THR A 117 8.24 14.18 -32.13
CA THR A 117 7.61 15.51 -32.16
C THR A 117 6.38 15.62 -31.26
N ALA A 118 5.65 14.52 -31.04
CA ALA A 118 4.50 14.48 -30.14
C ALA A 118 4.93 14.48 -28.67
N ALA A 119 6.01 13.75 -28.35
CA ALA A 119 6.58 13.69 -27.01
C ALA A 119 6.99 15.08 -26.49
N ALA A 120 7.59 15.92 -27.35
CA ALA A 120 8.01 17.28 -26.97
C ALA A 120 6.83 18.17 -26.53
N LYS A 121 5.63 17.96 -27.09
CA LYS A 121 4.42 18.70 -26.73
C LYS A 121 3.76 18.21 -25.44
N LEU A 122 3.99 16.94 -25.06
CA LEU A 122 3.39 16.33 -23.87
C LEU A 122 4.21 16.54 -22.60
N ARG A 123 5.52 16.77 -22.70
CA ARG A 123 6.36 17.06 -21.53
C ARG A 123 5.80 18.23 -20.68
N PRO A 124 5.45 19.40 -21.25
CA PRO A 124 4.85 20.48 -20.46
C PRO A 124 3.52 20.08 -19.78
N VAL A 125 2.73 19.20 -20.40
CA VAL A 125 1.48 18.70 -19.83
C VAL A 125 1.76 17.83 -18.61
N VAL A 126 2.70 16.88 -18.72
CA VAL A 126 3.12 16.03 -17.58
C VAL A 126 3.65 16.89 -16.43
N LEU A 127 4.53 17.86 -16.71
CA LEU A 127 5.09 18.74 -15.69
C LEU A 127 4.01 19.58 -14.98
N LEU A 128 3.03 20.09 -15.72
CA LEU A 128 1.89 20.81 -15.12
C LEU A 128 1.07 19.91 -14.18
N LYS A 129 0.76 18.67 -14.58
CA LYS A 129 0.00 17.74 -13.73
C LYS A 129 0.80 17.25 -12.53
N LEU A 130 2.11 17.05 -12.72
CA LEU A 130 3.06 16.71 -11.67
C LEU A 130 3.07 17.80 -10.59
N ASP A 131 3.23 19.07 -10.97
CA ASP A 131 3.26 20.21 -10.05
C ASP A 131 1.99 20.29 -9.19
N LEU A 132 0.80 20.10 -9.79
CA LEU A 132 -0.47 20.11 -9.07
C LEU A 132 -0.54 18.99 -8.01
N LEU A 133 -0.13 17.77 -8.36
CA LEU A 133 -0.12 16.63 -7.43
C LEU A 133 0.94 16.81 -6.33
N GLN A 134 2.14 17.27 -6.69
CA GLN A 134 3.21 17.57 -5.73
C GLN A 134 2.78 18.63 -4.73
N LYS A 135 2.21 19.76 -5.20
CA LYS A 135 1.69 20.83 -4.33
C LYS A 135 0.67 20.28 -3.34
N ARG A 136 -0.28 19.48 -3.80
CA ARG A 136 -1.28 18.83 -2.94
C ARG A 136 -0.66 17.96 -1.86
N LEU A 137 0.30 17.10 -2.22
CA LEU A 137 0.96 16.20 -1.29
C LEU A 137 1.83 16.97 -0.30
N LYS A 138 2.56 17.99 -0.73
CA LYS A 138 3.41 18.83 0.14
C LYS A 138 2.63 19.60 1.20
N LEU A 139 1.31 19.79 1.06
CA LEU A 139 0.47 20.38 2.11
C LEU A 139 0.47 19.59 3.42
N PHE A 140 0.83 18.29 3.38
CA PHE A 140 0.84 17.43 4.56
C PHE A 140 2.21 17.26 5.20
N ASP A 141 3.28 17.85 4.64
CA ASP A 141 4.60 17.72 5.23
C ASP A 141 4.65 18.42 6.59
N GLY A 142 4.87 17.64 7.63
CA GLY A 142 4.97 18.13 9.00
C GLY A 142 5.01 17.01 10.04
N GLU A 143 4.96 17.38 11.31
CA GLU A 143 5.05 16.41 12.41
C GLU A 143 3.83 15.47 12.47
N SER A 144 2.65 15.96 12.09
CA SER A 144 1.41 15.19 12.12
C SER A 144 1.46 13.94 11.24
N ILE A 145 1.91 14.06 9.98
CA ILE A 145 2.04 12.90 9.09
C ILE A 145 3.14 11.94 9.55
N ARG A 146 4.23 12.44 10.15
CA ARG A 146 5.31 11.60 10.72
C ARG A 146 4.80 10.73 11.86
N ARG A 147 4.02 11.30 12.79
CA ARG A 147 3.39 10.53 13.87
C ARG A 147 2.36 9.54 13.37
N SER A 148 1.57 9.95 12.38
CA SER A 148 0.57 9.09 11.75
C SER A 148 1.21 7.90 11.02
N TYR A 149 2.32 8.15 10.31
CA TYR A 149 3.13 7.13 9.67
C TYR A 149 3.63 6.09 10.68
N GLN A 150 4.16 6.50 11.84
CA GLN A 150 4.64 5.55 12.85
C GLN A 150 3.53 4.62 13.35
N GLN A 151 2.31 5.12 13.52
CA GLN A 151 1.16 4.30 13.92
C GLN A 151 0.78 3.28 12.83
N VAL A 152 0.67 3.73 11.58
CA VAL A 152 0.35 2.86 10.43
C VAL A 152 1.46 1.82 10.20
N LEU A 153 2.73 2.24 10.29
CA LEU A 153 3.91 1.39 10.17
C LEU A 153 3.91 0.28 11.21
N HIS A 154 3.64 0.60 12.48
CA HIS A 154 3.64 -0.37 13.56
C HIS A 154 2.58 -1.45 13.34
N VAL A 155 1.31 -1.07 13.17
CA VAL A 155 0.21 -2.04 13.01
C VAL A 155 0.39 -2.92 11.77
N SER A 156 0.87 -2.37 10.65
CA SER A 156 1.05 -3.19 9.44
C SER A 156 2.34 -4.01 9.43
N LYS A 157 3.39 -3.62 10.18
CA LYS A 157 4.54 -4.51 10.47
C LYS A 157 4.11 -5.68 11.36
N LEU A 158 3.34 -5.40 12.42
CA LEU A 158 2.82 -6.45 13.30
C LEU A 158 1.92 -7.42 12.53
N ALA A 159 1.01 -6.88 11.71
CA ALA A 159 0.14 -7.69 10.87
C ALA A 159 0.92 -8.59 9.90
N ALA A 160 1.90 -8.03 9.18
CA ALA A 160 2.74 -8.80 8.25
C ALA A 160 3.52 -9.92 8.98
N SER A 161 4.08 -9.62 10.15
CA SER A 161 4.78 -10.61 10.98
C SER A 161 3.84 -11.74 11.42
N ILE A 162 2.64 -11.42 11.92
CA ILE A 162 1.63 -12.42 12.31
C ILE A 162 1.28 -13.30 11.13
N LEU A 163 0.96 -12.73 9.97
CA LEU A 163 0.60 -13.48 8.77
C LEU A 163 1.73 -14.43 8.33
N ALA A 164 2.97 -13.93 8.27
CA ALA A 164 4.13 -14.75 7.93
C ALA A 164 4.30 -15.94 8.90
N GLY A 165 4.19 -15.68 10.21
CA GLY A 165 4.37 -16.69 11.26
C GLY A 165 3.23 -17.69 11.42
N VAL A 166 2.05 -17.44 10.85
CA VAL A 166 0.94 -18.42 10.82
C VAL A 166 0.86 -19.22 9.51
N SER A 167 1.78 -19.01 8.56
CA SER A 167 1.72 -19.64 7.24
C SER A 167 1.53 -21.17 7.28
N GLN A 168 2.22 -21.85 8.19
CA GLN A 168 2.11 -23.31 8.36
C GLN A 168 0.74 -23.76 8.88
N VAL A 169 0.09 -22.97 9.74
CA VAL A 169 -1.29 -23.22 10.23
C VAL A 169 -2.28 -23.27 9.06
N PHE A 170 -1.99 -22.49 8.03
CA PHE A 170 -2.78 -22.43 6.79
C PHE A 170 -2.25 -23.35 5.69
N CYS A 171 -1.35 -24.29 6.02
CA CYS A 171 -0.77 -25.28 5.11
C CYS A 171 0.06 -24.67 3.97
N VAL A 172 0.69 -23.52 4.19
CA VAL A 172 1.60 -22.87 3.23
C VAL A 172 3.04 -23.02 3.69
N SER A 173 3.88 -23.60 2.83
CA SER A 173 5.30 -23.85 3.09
C SER A 173 6.12 -23.69 1.81
N PRO A 174 7.35 -23.13 1.86
CA PRO A 174 8.00 -22.53 3.03
C PRO A 174 7.31 -21.26 3.53
N GLY A 175 7.64 -20.84 4.76
CA GLY A 175 7.13 -19.60 5.34
C GLY A 175 7.53 -18.35 4.55
N LEU A 176 6.90 -17.21 4.86
CA LEU A 176 7.11 -15.97 4.13
C LEU A 176 8.32 -15.19 4.65
N PRO A 177 9.05 -14.45 3.79
CA PRO A 177 10.14 -13.59 4.22
C PRO A 177 9.59 -12.38 4.99
N ASN A 178 10.42 -11.81 5.88
CA ASN A 178 10.06 -10.61 6.67
C ASN A 178 9.79 -9.35 5.83
N THR A 179 10.17 -9.38 4.55
CA THR A 179 9.97 -8.30 3.56
C THR A 179 8.60 -8.37 2.87
N TRP A 180 7.90 -9.50 2.99
CA TRP A 180 6.52 -9.63 2.52
C TRP A 180 5.57 -8.84 3.44
N PRO A 181 4.56 -8.13 2.92
CA PRO A 181 4.11 -8.05 1.51
C PRO A 181 4.66 -6.84 0.73
N PHE A 182 5.46 -5.97 1.36
CA PHE A 182 5.75 -4.64 0.81
C PHE A 182 6.93 -4.61 -0.16
N GLU A 183 7.86 -5.55 -0.03
CA GLU A 183 9.11 -5.61 -0.81
C GLU A 183 9.27 -6.91 -1.61
N SER A 184 8.40 -7.89 -1.36
CA SER A 184 8.48 -9.23 -1.93
C SER A 184 7.12 -9.65 -2.49
N ASP A 185 7.14 -10.22 -3.69
CA ASP A 185 6.00 -10.76 -4.45
C ASP A 185 5.92 -12.29 -4.35
N GLU A 186 6.39 -12.87 -3.24
CA GLU A 186 6.41 -14.32 -3.03
C GLU A 186 5.04 -14.97 -3.24
N ALA A 187 5.00 -15.98 -4.11
CA ALA A 187 3.78 -16.69 -4.49
C ALA A 187 3.07 -17.34 -3.29
N ASN A 188 3.84 -17.79 -2.30
CA ASN A 188 3.31 -18.33 -1.05
C ASN A 188 2.46 -17.31 -0.28
N GLY A 189 2.74 -16.01 -0.41
CA GLY A 189 1.95 -14.96 0.21
C GLY A 189 0.53 -14.90 -0.36
N LEU A 190 0.39 -15.16 -1.66
CA LEU A 190 -0.90 -15.23 -2.34
C LEU A 190 -1.71 -16.44 -1.85
N LEU A 191 -1.05 -17.62 -1.80
CA LEU A 191 -1.64 -18.86 -1.28
C LEU A 191 -2.11 -18.70 0.17
N LEU A 192 -1.32 -18.02 1.00
CA LEU A 192 -1.67 -17.76 2.39
C LEU A 192 -2.95 -16.93 2.50
N ILE A 193 -3.03 -15.79 1.80
CA ILE A 193 -4.19 -14.92 1.87
C ILE A 193 -5.45 -15.62 1.37
N ARG A 194 -5.35 -16.42 0.31
CA ARG A 194 -6.44 -17.28 -0.16
C ARG A 194 -6.85 -18.31 0.91
N ALA A 195 -5.90 -19.06 1.46
CA ALA A 195 -6.17 -20.09 2.46
C ALA A 195 -6.82 -19.51 3.74
N ILE A 196 -6.41 -18.31 4.16
CA ILE A 196 -7.06 -17.60 5.27
C ILE A 196 -8.49 -17.20 4.88
N SER A 197 -8.68 -16.66 3.67
CA SER A 197 -10.01 -16.24 3.18
C SER A 197 -11.01 -17.39 3.07
N GLU A 198 -10.54 -18.60 2.77
CA GLU A 198 -11.37 -19.81 2.71
C GLU A 198 -11.73 -20.36 4.10
N LYS A 199 -10.84 -20.20 5.10
CA LYS A 199 -10.99 -20.80 6.43
C LYS A 199 -11.64 -19.89 7.47
N LEU A 200 -11.49 -18.57 7.34
CA LEU A 200 -11.97 -17.60 8.32
C LEU A 200 -13.17 -16.81 7.80
N PRO A 201 -14.12 -16.43 8.68
CA PRO A 201 -15.26 -15.59 8.30
C PRO A 201 -14.82 -14.14 8.11
N LEU A 202 -14.23 -13.84 6.94
CA LEU A 202 -13.83 -12.49 6.55
C LEU A 202 -15.00 -11.72 5.92
N SER A 203 -14.93 -10.39 5.95
CA SER A 203 -15.85 -9.59 5.15
C SER A 203 -15.58 -9.80 3.64
N PRO A 204 -16.58 -9.63 2.76
CA PRO A 204 -16.40 -9.84 1.31
C PRO A 204 -15.27 -8.98 0.70
N GLU A 205 -15.05 -7.79 1.25
CA GLU A 205 -13.98 -6.88 0.84
C GLU A 205 -12.58 -7.45 1.10
N LEU A 206 -12.44 -8.22 2.18
CA LEU A 206 -11.20 -8.87 2.63
C LEU A 206 -11.03 -10.29 2.08
N THR A 207 -12.00 -10.76 1.31
CA THR A 207 -11.92 -12.08 0.65
C THR A 207 -11.19 -11.88 -0.67
N PHE A 208 -9.96 -12.39 -0.74
CA PHE A 208 -9.13 -12.29 -1.94
C PHE A 208 -8.89 -13.67 -2.54
N ASN A 209 -8.97 -13.76 -3.87
CA ASN A 209 -8.29 -14.81 -4.61
C ASN A 209 -6.83 -14.38 -4.89
N GLU A 210 -6.02 -15.32 -5.36
CA GLU A 210 -4.58 -15.11 -5.63
C GLU A 210 -4.37 -13.95 -6.62
N ASP A 211 -5.05 -13.96 -7.76
CA ASP A 211 -4.94 -12.93 -8.80
C ASP A 211 -5.28 -11.53 -8.28
N ARG A 212 -6.37 -11.38 -7.53
CA ARG A 212 -6.82 -10.10 -7.00
C ARG A 212 -5.81 -9.56 -6.00
N PHE A 213 -5.29 -10.42 -5.12
CA PHE A 213 -4.30 -9.99 -4.13
C PHE A 213 -2.96 -9.64 -4.80
N GLN A 214 -2.49 -10.43 -5.77
CA GLN A 214 -1.27 -10.15 -6.54
C GLN A 214 -1.35 -8.79 -7.25
N ARG A 215 -2.47 -8.51 -7.92
CA ARG A 215 -2.70 -7.21 -8.57
C ARG A 215 -2.72 -6.06 -7.56
N LEU A 216 -3.38 -6.25 -6.42
CA LEU A 216 -3.41 -5.24 -5.35
C LEU A 216 -2.01 -4.96 -4.77
N GLN A 217 -1.22 -6.00 -4.58
CA GLN A 217 0.18 -5.90 -4.15
C GLN A 217 1.01 -5.13 -5.19
N GLY A 218 0.80 -5.40 -6.48
CA GLY A 218 1.40 -4.63 -7.57
C GLY A 218 1.05 -3.14 -7.51
N VAL A 219 -0.23 -2.80 -7.30
CA VAL A 219 -0.69 -1.41 -7.11
C VAL A 219 0.03 -0.74 -5.94
N ALA A 220 0.15 -1.43 -4.80
CA ALA A 220 0.82 -0.90 -3.62
C ALA A 220 2.31 -0.64 -3.88
N GLN A 221 3.02 -1.63 -4.43
CA GLN A 221 4.46 -1.55 -4.66
C GLN A 221 4.83 -0.51 -5.73
N GLN A 222 4.11 -0.48 -6.86
CA GLN A 222 4.37 0.49 -7.92
C GLN A 222 3.94 1.89 -7.50
N GLY A 223 2.84 2.03 -6.75
CA GLY A 223 2.43 3.33 -6.22
C GLY A 223 3.41 3.90 -5.20
N ARG A 224 4.01 3.06 -4.34
CA ARG A 224 5.12 3.49 -3.45
C ARG A 224 6.30 4.05 -4.24
N LYS A 225 6.76 3.32 -5.26
CA LYS A 225 7.87 3.75 -6.14
C LYS A 225 7.52 5.04 -6.87
N ALA A 226 6.34 5.10 -7.49
CA ALA A 226 5.90 6.25 -8.25
C ALA A 226 5.72 7.50 -7.37
N LEU A 227 5.18 7.39 -6.15
CA LEU A 227 5.05 8.52 -5.24
C LEU A 227 6.41 9.05 -4.75
N HIS A 228 7.36 8.16 -4.52
CA HIS A 228 8.74 8.55 -4.24
C HIS A 228 9.33 9.34 -5.42
N SER A 229 9.20 8.83 -6.65
CA SER A 229 9.63 9.53 -7.87
C SER A 229 8.90 10.87 -8.06
N ILE A 230 7.57 10.90 -7.87
CA ILE A 230 6.74 12.12 -7.97
C ILE A 230 7.25 13.20 -7.01
N LEU A 231 7.56 12.87 -5.76
CA LEU A 231 7.94 13.89 -4.77
C LEU A 231 9.40 14.36 -4.89
N ASN A 232 10.28 13.53 -5.46
CA ASN A 232 11.69 13.85 -5.66
C ASN A 232 12.02 14.34 -7.07
N ALA A 233 11.09 14.26 -8.03
CA ALA A 233 11.34 14.61 -9.42
C ALA A 233 11.84 16.05 -9.57
N ASN A 234 13.00 16.19 -10.19
CA ASN A 234 13.51 17.46 -10.66
C ASN A 234 13.11 17.65 -12.14
N ALA A 235 12.25 18.63 -12.40
CA ALA A 235 11.71 18.89 -13.74
C ALA A 235 12.78 19.27 -14.79
N ASP A 236 13.92 19.78 -14.32
CA ASP A 236 15.03 20.25 -15.15
C ASP A 236 15.97 19.13 -15.59
N SER A 237 15.89 17.96 -14.96
CA SER A 237 16.71 16.78 -15.25
C SER A 237 15.98 15.84 -16.23
N PRO A 238 16.51 15.59 -17.45
CA PRO A 238 15.89 14.67 -18.40
C PRO A 238 15.82 13.22 -17.89
N GLU A 239 16.88 12.72 -17.24
CA GLU A 239 16.94 11.36 -16.71
C GLU A 239 15.90 11.15 -15.60
N ASP A 240 15.74 12.12 -14.71
CA ASP A 240 14.73 12.08 -13.66
C ASP A 240 13.31 12.10 -14.24
N PHE A 241 13.10 12.84 -15.34
CA PHE A 241 11.82 12.90 -16.02
C PHE A 241 11.42 11.55 -16.63
N ASP A 242 12.34 10.87 -17.32
CA ASP A 242 12.05 9.55 -17.92
C ASP A 242 11.82 8.48 -16.85
N GLY A 243 12.59 8.51 -15.75
CA GLY A 243 12.38 7.64 -14.60
C GLY A 243 11.03 7.88 -13.90
N LEU A 244 10.61 9.14 -13.78
CA LEU A 244 9.28 9.53 -13.29
C LEU A 244 8.18 8.97 -14.20
N VAL A 245 8.25 9.24 -15.51
CA VAL A 245 7.24 8.79 -16.48
C VAL A 245 7.07 7.27 -16.42
N THR A 246 8.19 6.54 -16.43
CA THR A 246 8.20 5.06 -16.33
C THR A 246 7.56 4.57 -15.03
N SER A 247 7.88 5.19 -13.90
CA SER A 247 7.32 4.81 -12.59
C SER A 247 5.82 5.06 -12.53
N VAL A 248 5.35 6.23 -12.99
CA VAL A 248 3.94 6.61 -13.00
C VAL A 248 3.14 5.75 -13.98
N TYR A 249 3.69 5.48 -15.16
CA TYR A 249 3.11 4.55 -16.14
C TYR A 249 2.90 3.17 -15.53
N SER A 250 3.94 2.60 -14.91
CA SER A 250 3.87 1.27 -14.28
C SER A 250 2.79 1.20 -13.20
N TRP A 251 2.66 2.24 -12.38
CA TRP A 251 1.60 2.33 -11.37
C TRP A 251 0.20 2.42 -12.01
N ALA A 252 0.04 3.25 -13.05
CA ALA A 252 -1.23 3.39 -13.75
C ALA A 252 -1.69 2.06 -14.40
N MET A 253 -0.76 1.30 -14.97
CA MET A 253 -1.01 -0.01 -15.54
C MET A 253 -1.47 -1.03 -14.48
N CYS A 254 -0.77 -1.13 -13.35
CA CYS A 254 -1.21 -2.01 -12.25
C CYS A 254 -2.61 -1.65 -11.74
N LEU A 255 -2.93 -0.36 -11.65
CA LEU A 255 -4.25 0.09 -11.19
C LEU A 255 -5.36 -0.25 -12.21
N ARG A 256 -5.06 -0.12 -13.50
CA ARG A 256 -5.95 -0.53 -14.59
C ARG A 256 -6.22 -2.02 -14.54
N ASP A 257 -5.18 -2.83 -14.37
CA ASP A 257 -5.29 -4.29 -14.31
C ASP A 257 -6.04 -4.74 -13.05
N TYR A 258 -5.84 -4.07 -11.91
CA TYR A 258 -6.56 -4.35 -10.67
C TYR A 258 -8.07 -4.03 -10.77
N SER A 259 -8.41 -2.90 -11.38
CA SER A 259 -9.82 -2.46 -11.52
C SER A 259 -10.63 -3.36 -12.46
N GLY A 260 -9.96 -4.23 -13.23
CA GLY A 260 -10.55 -5.04 -14.28
C GLY A 260 -10.90 -4.21 -15.53
N PRO A 261 -11.33 -4.85 -16.62
CA PRO A 261 -11.96 -4.11 -17.71
C PRO A 261 -13.16 -3.36 -17.13
N LEU A 262 -13.25 -2.06 -17.42
CA LEU A 262 -14.49 -1.30 -17.20
C LEU A 262 -15.62 -2.15 -17.79
N LYS A 263 -16.56 -2.61 -16.96
CA LYS A 263 -17.76 -3.26 -17.50
C LYS A 263 -18.36 -2.29 -18.51
N PRO A 264 -18.61 -2.72 -19.76
CA PRO A 264 -19.13 -1.85 -20.81
C PRO A 264 -20.47 -1.22 -20.42
#